data_AF-A0A9X2TIG2-F1
#
_entry.id   AF-A0A9X2TIG2-F1
#
_cell.length_a   1.000
_cell.length_b   1.000
_cell.length_c   1.000
_cell.angle_alpha   90.00
_cell.angle_beta   90.00
_cell.angle_gamma   90.00
#
_symmetry.space_group_name_H-M   'P 1'
#
loop_
_entity.id
_entity.type
_entity.pdbx_description
1 polymer ?
#
loop_
_entity_poly.entity_id
_entity_poly.type
_entity_poly.pdbx_seq_one_letter_code
_entity_poly.pdbx_strand_id
1 'polypeptide(L)'
;MSRPVMASAPARRRAGDGMQPNAFAFGITLEQVDALDQLLLTIAALGDVIVAGNADWLDRRTLPVLGGAIFDAAGAMHRILDQLELQRI
;
A
#
# COMPACT_ATOMS: atom_id res chain seq x y z
N MET A 1 -23.22 70.23 -18.04
CA MET A 1 -23.89 68.90 -18.02
C MET A 1 -22.79 67.86 -18.01
N SER A 2 -22.25 67.50 -16.85
CA SER A 2 -22.78 66.54 -15.86
C SER A 2 -22.57 65.08 -16.31
N ARG A 3 -21.50 64.46 -15.82
CA ARG A 3 -21.32 63.01 -15.78
C ARG A 3 -22.27 62.42 -14.73
N PRO A 4 -22.79 61.22 -14.92
CA PRO A 4 -23.05 60.32 -13.82
C PRO A 4 -21.92 59.28 -13.72
N VAL A 5 -21.41 59.14 -12.51
CA VAL A 5 -20.70 57.96 -12.02
C VAL A 5 -21.77 56.94 -11.60
N MET A 6 -21.67 55.71 -12.08
CA MET A 6 -22.09 54.48 -11.40
C MET A 6 -21.16 53.37 -11.93
N ALA A 7 -20.18 52.92 -11.15
CA ALA A 7 -20.31 51.90 -10.12
C ALA A 7 -20.78 50.55 -10.68
N SER A 8 -19.84 49.65 -10.97
CA SER A 8 -20.05 48.20 -10.86
C SER A 8 -18.69 47.52 -10.68
N ALA A 9 -18.54 46.88 -9.52
CA ALA A 9 -17.35 46.24 -8.99
C ALA A 9 -16.79 45.13 -9.91
N PRO A 10 -15.50 44.78 -9.79
CA PRO A 10 -14.97 43.58 -10.45
C PRO A 10 -15.73 42.36 -9.95
N ALA A 11 -16.50 41.75 -10.84
CA ALA A 11 -17.23 40.53 -10.56
C ALA A 11 -16.23 39.40 -10.30
N ARG A 12 -16.16 39.01 -9.03
CA ARG A 12 -15.77 37.69 -8.49
C ARG A 12 -14.59 36.99 -9.16
N ARG A 13 -13.49 36.93 -8.40
CA ARG A 13 -12.69 35.72 -8.23
C ARG A 13 -13.58 34.46 -8.29
N ARG A 14 -13.46 33.68 -9.35
CA ARG A 14 -13.50 32.21 -9.30
C ARG A 14 -12.01 31.82 -9.44
N ALA A 15 -11.23 31.61 -8.38
CA ALA A 15 -11.40 30.60 -7.34
C ALA A 15 -11.86 29.27 -7.93
N GLY A 16 -10.86 28.46 -8.31
CA GLY A 16 -10.98 27.01 -8.42
C GLY A 16 -11.76 26.49 -9.62
N ASP A 17 -11.24 26.67 -10.83
CA ASP A 17 -11.62 25.75 -11.91
C ASP A 17 -10.76 24.49 -11.81
N GLY A 18 -11.23 23.57 -10.96
CA GLY A 18 -11.35 22.17 -11.37
C GLY A 18 -10.09 21.36 -11.61
N MET A 19 -8.91 21.73 -11.11
CA MET A 19 -7.92 20.70 -10.80
C MET A 19 -8.47 19.89 -9.65
N GLN A 20 -9.39 18.97 -9.96
CA GLN A 20 -9.75 17.88 -9.08
C GLN A 20 -8.44 17.13 -8.82
N PRO A 21 -7.84 17.19 -7.62
CA PRO A 21 -6.89 16.18 -7.23
C PRO A 21 -7.75 14.98 -6.80
N ASN A 22 -8.49 14.40 -7.75
CA ASN A 22 -9.10 13.08 -7.61
C ASN A 22 -8.07 12.00 -7.97
N ALA A 23 -6.78 12.30 -7.83
CA ALA A 23 -5.79 11.28 -7.60
C ALA A 23 -5.88 10.96 -6.11
N PHE A 24 -6.49 9.82 -5.79
CA PHE A 24 -6.44 9.18 -4.48
C PHE A 24 -5.06 9.34 -3.83
N ALA A 25 -4.87 10.40 -3.04
CA ALA A 25 -3.63 10.66 -2.33
C ALA A 25 -3.79 10.15 -0.90
N PHE A 26 -3.95 8.83 -0.78
CA PHE A 26 -3.65 8.10 0.45
C PHE A 26 -2.69 6.99 0.05
N GLY A 27 -1.41 7.37 0.04
CA GLY A 27 -0.33 6.57 -0.52
C GLY A 27 0.10 5.49 0.44
N ILE A 28 0.25 4.27 -0.09
CA ILE A 28 1.13 3.26 0.51
C ILE A 28 2.49 3.91 0.83
N THR A 29 2.99 3.72 2.04
CA THR A 29 4.32 4.25 2.39
C THR A 29 5.39 3.43 1.70
N LEU A 30 6.54 4.03 1.39
CA LEU A 30 7.69 3.29 0.83
C LEU A 30 8.09 2.13 1.75
N GLU A 31 8.08 2.35 3.06
CA GLU A 31 8.34 1.33 4.08
C GLU A 31 7.36 0.14 3.99
N GLN A 32 6.08 0.39 3.69
CA GLN A 32 5.08 -0.67 3.51
C GLN A 32 5.31 -1.46 2.21
N VAL A 33 5.72 -0.80 1.13
CA VAL A 33 6.10 -1.48 -0.13
C VAL A 33 7.31 -2.38 0.11
N ASP A 34 8.35 -1.84 0.74
CA ASP A 34 9.59 -2.57 1.02
C ASP A 34 9.33 -3.76 1.96
N ALA A 35 8.49 -3.57 2.98
CA ALA A 35 8.08 -4.64 3.88
C ALA A 35 7.29 -5.75 3.16
N LEU A 36 6.39 -5.39 2.24
CA LEU A 36 5.65 -6.37 1.43
C LEU A 36 6.59 -7.14 0.49
N ASP A 37 7.53 -6.47 -0.18
CA ASP A 37 8.52 -7.12 -1.05
C ASP A 37 9.41 -8.09 -0.26
N GLN A 38 9.90 -7.67 0.90
CA GLN A 38 10.72 -8.52 1.76
C GLN A 38 9.96 -9.75 2.27
N LEU A 39 8.68 -9.60 2.63
CA LEU A 39 7.83 -10.71 3.04
C LEU A 39 7.57 -11.68 1.88
N LEU A 40 7.33 -11.16 0.68
CA LEU A 40 7.14 -11.97 -0.52
C LEU A 40 8.40 -12.78 -0.84
N LEU A 41 9.57 -12.15 -0.83
CA LEU A 41 10.86 -12.81 -1.03
C LEU A 41 11.12 -13.88 0.04
N THR A 42 10.74 -13.61 1.29
CA THR A 42 10.87 -14.58 2.39
C THR A 42 10.00 -15.81 2.13
N ILE A 43 8.75 -15.63 1.73
CA ILE A 43 7.85 -16.75 1.41
C ILE A 43 8.39 -17.55 0.22
N ALA A 44 8.87 -16.88 -0.83
CA ALA A 44 9.46 -17.54 -2.00
C ALA A 44 10.67 -18.40 -1.61
N ALA A 45 11.61 -17.85 -0.83
CA ALA A 45 12.78 -18.58 -0.38
C ALA A 45 12.42 -19.80 0.50
N LEU A 46 11.44 -19.66 1.38
CA LEU A 46 10.95 -20.78 2.20
C LEU A 46 10.27 -21.84 1.32
N GLY A 47 9.50 -21.43 0.32
CA GLY A 47 8.88 -22.31 -0.68
C GLY A 47 9.92 -23.08 -1.50
N ASP A 48 10.99 -22.40 -1.94
CA ASP A 48 12.09 -23.03 -2.68
C ASP A 48 12.78 -24.13 -1.85
N VAL A 49 12.96 -23.91 -0.55
CA VAL A 49 13.50 -24.95 0.36
C VAL A 49 12.57 -26.16 0.44
N ILE A 50 11.25 -25.94 0.45
CA ILE A 50 10.26 -27.03 0.47
C ILE A 50 10.27 -27.80 -0.85
N VAL A 51 10.36 -27.12 -1.99
CA VAL A 51 10.35 -27.75 -3.32
C VAL A 51 11.68 -28.45 -3.63
N ALA A 52 12.82 -27.84 -3.27
CA ALA A 52 14.14 -28.41 -3.47
C ALA A 52 14.45 -29.52 -2.45
N GLY A 53 13.84 -29.47 -1.27
CA GLY A 53 13.98 -30.48 -0.24
C GLY A 53 13.23 -31.75 -0.62
N ASN A 54 13.95 -32.79 -1.05
CA ASN A 54 13.35 -34.12 -1.13
C ASN A 54 13.00 -34.59 0.30
N ALA A 55 11.84 -35.24 0.48
CA ALA A 55 11.26 -35.58 1.78
C ALA A 55 12.17 -36.45 2.67
N ASP A 56 13.16 -37.10 2.07
CA ASP A 56 14.17 -37.91 2.75
C ASP A 56 15.28 -37.08 3.43
N TRP A 57 15.46 -35.81 3.06
CA TRP A 57 16.54 -34.93 3.55
C TRP A 57 16.07 -33.85 4.52
N LEU A 58 14.76 -33.57 4.54
CA LEU A 58 14.15 -32.68 5.50
C LEU A 58 13.88 -33.45 6.79
N ASP A 59 14.42 -32.97 7.91
CA ASP A 59 14.02 -33.49 9.22
C ASP A 59 12.50 -33.35 9.40
N ARG A 60 11.86 -34.28 10.12
CA ARG A 60 10.39 -34.28 10.32
C ARG A 60 9.87 -32.97 10.92
N ARG A 61 10.72 -32.22 11.63
CA ARG A 61 10.35 -30.92 12.22
C ARG A 61 10.59 -29.75 11.26
N THR A 62 11.37 -29.91 10.21
CA THR A 62 11.71 -28.82 9.30
C THR A 62 10.51 -28.36 8.48
N LEU A 63 9.70 -29.28 7.95
CA LEU A 63 8.48 -28.91 7.21
C LEU A 63 7.48 -28.09 8.06
N PRO A 64 7.12 -28.51 9.29
CA PRO A 64 6.30 -27.68 10.18
C PRO A 64 6.90 -26.31 10.50
N VAL A 65 8.23 -26.22 10.68
CA VAL A 65 8.91 -24.94 10.95
C VAL A 65 8.86 -24.00 9.74
N LEU A 66 9.13 -24.51 8.54
CA LEU A 66 9.03 -23.72 7.31
C LEU A 66 7.58 -23.27 7.03
N GLY A 67 6.61 -24.17 7.24
CA GLY A 67 5.20 -23.83 7.12
C GLY A 67 4.75 -22.76 8.12
N GLY A 68 5.22 -22.83 9.37
CA GLY A 68 4.99 -21.80 10.39
C GLY A 68 5.56 -20.44 9.99
N ALA A 69 6.80 -20.42 9.49
CA ALA A 69 7.43 -19.18 9.02
C ALA A 69 6.69 -18.56 7.82
N ILE A 70 6.17 -19.38 6.89
CA ILE A 70 5.32 -18.90 5.80
C ILE A 70 4.00 -18.32 6.34
N PHE A 71 3.36 -18.99 7.29
CA PHE A 71 2.12 -18.52 7.92
C PHE A 71 2.31 -17.17 8.60
N ASP A 72 3.38 -17.00 9.38
CA ASP A 72 3.70 -15.75 10.05
C ASP A 72 3.98 -14.61 9.05
N ALA A 73 4.73 -14.90 7.99
CA ALA A 73 5.03 -13.94 6.93
C ALA A 73 3.75 -13.50 6.18
N ALA A 74 2.88 -14.45 5.83
CA ALA A 74 1.59 -14.14 5.20
C ALA A 74 0.69 -13.32 6.13
N GLY A 75 0.67 -13.63 7.43
CA GLY A 75 -0.04 -12.83 8.43
C GLY A 75 0.51 -11.41 8.56
N ALA A 76 1.81 -11.21 8.42
CA ALA A 76 2.42 -9.88 8.38
C ALA A 76 2.01 -9.11 7.12
N MET A 77 1.97 -9.76 5.95
CA MET A 77 1.48 -9.13 4.71
C MET A 77 0.03 -8.71 4.86
N HIS A 78 -0.82 -9.57 5.44
CA HIS A 78 -2.23 -9.26 5.64
C HIS A 78 -2.42 -8.03 6.55
N ARG A 79 -1.66 -7.93 7.65
CA ARG A 79 -1.69 -6.74 8.52
C ARG A 79 -1.30 -5.44 7.80
N ILE A 80 -0.33 -5.48 6.89
CA ILE A 80 0.04 -4.31 6.09
C ILE A 80 -1.12 -3.94 5.15
N LEU A 81 -1.73 -4.93 4.48
CA LEU A 81 -2.88 -4.72 3.60
C LEU A 81 -4.09 -4.16 4.36
N ASP A 82 -4.38 -4.66 5.57
CA ASP A 82 -5.43 -4.11 6.44
C ASP A 82 -5.13 -2.66 6.83
N GLN A 83 -3.87 -2.35 7.14
CA GLN A 83 -3.46 -0.97 7.42
C GLN A 83 -3.69 -0.06 6.21
N LEU A 84 -3.45 -0.54 4.99
CA LEU A 84 -3.74 0.21 3.76
C LEU A 84 -5.25 0.43 3.56
N GLU A 85 -6.08 -0.54 3.91
CA GLU A 85 -7.54 -0.38 3.87
C GLU A 85 -8.02 0.68 4.87
N LEU A 86 -7.46 0.68 6.08
CA LEU A 86 -7.74 1.71 7.11
C LEU A 86 -7.19 3.09 6.75
N GLN A 87 -6.15 3.15 5.94
CA GLN A 87 -5.62 4.40 5.39
C GLN A 87 -6.53 4.97 4.29
N ARG A 88 -7.36 4.15 3.64
CA ARG A 88 -8.21 4.59 2.53
C ARG A 88 -9.48 5.37 2.96
N ILE A 89 -9.83 5.34 4.25
CA ILE A 89 -11.03 5.97 4.87
C ILE A 89 -10.70 7.32 5.54
#